data_AF-A0A353Z696-F1
#
_entry.id   AF-A0A353Z696-F1
#
_cell.length_a   1.000
_cell.length_b   1.000
_cell.length_c   1.000
_cell.angle_alpha   90.00
_cell.angle_beta   90.00
_cell.angle_gamma   90.00
#
_symmetry.space_group_name_H-M   'P 1'
#
loop_
_entity.id
_entity.type
_entity.pdbx_description
1 polymer ?
#
loop_
_entity_poly.entity_id
_entity_poly.type
_entity_poly.pdbx_seq_one_letter_code
_entity_poly.pdbx_strand_id
1 'polypeptide(L)'
;MSSEPRPRRPHYNPVRDRRRIMAAILSLAVVLIAISEARKPENWKWLAPGRPASPPVAPVTATSPDDLEPDQVRIVMGAEGLDPRGDLRQPHQPAQASLRISPPLLDAVEESRVGVRAAERPAYFAMLSTARDASPRDLTAAARRDLPFLSLMNDPAEHRGEVVWIEGELRRVEPLEAGPNDDGFDRLYEGWLFTDEAGRTNPYRIVVSELPPGFPQGTEVRERIRIPAYFFKRYTYATAHGQHSAPMLIGHRWTRVVGRRETTPGPGSPGWWPFAIFLIAAGWIGLQIARFRLARSRSLSKPSSPSPDLSLSPSFVEPSIDPREFLGKLAENDNEACRQPAKIERDIAE
;
A
#
# COMPACT_ATOMS: atom_id res chain seq x y z
N MET A 1 22.32 -61.43 49.84
CA MET A 1 21.90 -60.03 49.98
C MET A 1 22.24 -59.32 48.69
N SER A 2 21.24 -59.11 47.82
CA SER A 2 21.41 -58.48 46.51
C SER A 2 21.46 -56.96 46.68
N SER A 3 22.52 -56.31 46.19
CA SER A 3 22.63 -54.84 46.18
C SER A 3 21.98 -54.27 44.93
N GLU A 4 20.82 -53.61 45.09
CA GLU A 4 20.20 -52.83 44.01
C GLU A 4 21.11 -51.65 43.58
N PRO A 5 21.24 -51.40 42.27
CA PRO A 5 21.92 -50.21 41.77
C PRO A 5 21.03 -48.98 41.98
N ARG A 6 21.48 -48.03 42.83
CA ARG A 6 20.78 -46.75 43.03
C ARG A 6 20.72 -45.95 41.71
N PRO A 7 19.57 -45.37 41.35
CA PRO A 7 19.46 -44.54 40.16
C PRO A 7 20.30 -43.26 40.31
N ARG A 8 21.21 -43.02 39.37
CA ARG A 8 22.00 -41.79 39.30
C ARG A 8 21.06 -40.62 39.02
N ARG A 9 20.89 -39.73 40.00
CA ARG A 9 20.14 -38.48 39.79
C ARG A 9 20.90 -37.61 38.79
N PRO A 10 20.25 -37.03 37.76
CA PRO A 10 20.90 -36.12 36.85
C PRO A 10 21.48 -34.94 37.62
N HIS A 11 22.79 -34.70 37.47
CA HIS A 11 23.45 -33.56 38.08
C HIS A 11 22.98 -32.27 37.39
N TYR A 12 21.96 -31.64 37.98
CA TYR A 12 21.56 -30.28 37.68
C TYR A 12 22.74 -29.35 37.99
N ASN A 13 23.26 -28.64 36.99
CA ASN A 13 24.30 -27.64 37.21
C ASN A 13 23.63 -26.27 37.27
N PRO A 14 23.34 -25.75 38.47
CA PRO A 14 22.47 -24.59 38.65
C PRO A 14 23.00 -23.34 37.96
N VAL A 15 24.31 -23.22 37.76
CA VAL A 15 24.93 -22.03 37.14
C VAL A 15 24.83 -22.08 35.62
N ARG A 16 25.02 -23.26 35.01
CA ARG A 16 24.96 -23.43 33.55
C ARG A 16 23.52 -23.42 33.04
N ASP A 17 22.62 -24.07 33.77
CA ASP A 17 21.21 -24.15 33.36
C ASP A 17 20.50 -22.82 33.56
N ARG A 18 20.81 -22.07 34.64
CA ARG A 18 20.32 -20.70 34.83
C ARG A 18 20.73 -19.76 33.69
N ARG A 19 21.97 -19.86 33.19
CA ARG A 19 22.42 -19.02 32.05
C ARG A 19 21.68 -19.35 30.75
N ARG A 20 21.37 -20.62 30.51
CA ARG A 20 20.60 -21.06 29.32
C ARG A 20 19.15 -20.58 29.40
N ILE A 21 18.52 -20.71 30.57
CA ILE A 21 17.16 -20.24 30.81
C ILE A 21 17.10 -18.71 30.66
N MET A 22 18.05 -17.97 31.23
CA MET A 22 18.12 -16.51 31.08
C MET A 22 18.32 -16.09 29.62
N ALA A 23 19.14 -16.81 28.84
CA ALA A 23 19.32 -16.53 27.41
C ALA A 23 18.03 -16.82 26.60
N ALA A 24 17.31 -17.89 26.92
CA ALA A 24 16.03 -18.20 26.29
C ALA A 24 14.97 -17.12 26.61
N ILE A 25 14.88 -16.69 27.87
CA ILE A 25 13.99 -15.61 28.30
C ILE A 25 14.33 -14.30 27.59
N LEU A 26 15.63 -13.97 27.49
CA LEU A 26 16.07 -12.76 26.77
C LEU A 26 15.71 -12.81 25.28
N SER A 27 15.90 -13.97 24.64
CA SER A 27 15.53 -14.14 23.23
C SER A 27 14.02 -14.00 23.00
N LEU A 28 13.21 -14.53 23.93
CA LEU A 28 11.76 -14.38 23.88
C LEU A 28 11.34 -12.91 24.09
N ALA A 29 11.99 -12.19 25.00
CA ALA A 29 11.74 -10.77 25.22
C ALA A 29 12.03 -9.94 23.95
N VAL A 30 13.12 -10.23 23.23
CA VAL A 30 13.44 -9.57 21.95
C VAL A 30 12.37 -9.83 20.90
N VAL A 31 11.89 -11.08 20.79
CA VAL A 31 10.80 -11.43 19.86
C VAL A 31 9.51 -10.68 20.20
N LEU A 32 9.15 -10.60 21.48
CA LEU A 32 7.96 -9.88 21.93
C LEU A 32 8.06 -8.38 21.68
N ILE A 33 9.24 -7.78 21.88
CA ILE A 33 9.49 -6.37 21.54
C ILE A 33 9.35 -6.15 20.04
N ALA A 34 9.89 -7.04 19.19
CA ALA A 34 9.73 -6.95 17.75
C ALA A 34 8.27 -7.07 17.30
N ILE A 35 7.49 -7.98 17.90
CA ILE A 35 6.05 -8.11 17.66
C ILE A 35 5.30 -6.85 18.12
N SER A 36 5.65 -6.30 19.29
CA SER A 36 5.06 -5.07 19.80
C SER A 36 5.32 -3.87 18.88
N GLU A 37 6.51 -3.79 18.31
CA GLU A 37 6.88 -2.72 17.38
C GLU A 37 6.21 -2.91 16.01
N ALA A 38 6.09 -4.15 15.53
CA ALA A 38 5.33 -4.48 14.33
C ALA A 38 3.81 -4.25 14.48
N ARG A 39 3.27 -4.22 15.70
CA ARG A 39 1.85 -3.89 15.95
C ARG A 39 1.55 -2.39 15.85
N LYS A 40 2.57 -1.51 15.87
CA LYS A 40 2.35 -0.08 15.73
C LYS A 40 2.03 0.25 14.26
N PRO A 41 0.85 0.81 13.95
CA PRO A 41 0.44 1.12 12.58
C PRO A 41 1.35 2.16 11.91
N GLU A 42 2.10 2.93 12.69
CA GLU A 42 3.08 3.90 12.21
C GLU A 42 4.20 3.28 11.38
N ASN A 43 4.62 2.05 11.71
CA ASN A 43 5.68 1.32 11.00
C ASN A 43 5.22 0.79 9.63
N TRP A 44 3.92 0.80 9.37
CA TRP A 44 3.31 0.31 8.13
C TRP A 44 2.76 1.42 7.22
N LYS A 45 2.99 2.70 7.57
CA LYS A 45 2.53 3.86 6.77
C LYS A 45 3.04 3.88 5.32
N TRP A 46 4.15 3.20 5.05
CA TRP A 46 4.70 3.05 3.68
C TRP A 46 3.92 2.04 2.83
N LEU A 47 3.23 1.09 3.46
CA LEU A 47 2.47 0.01 2.81
C LEU A 47 1.01 0.41 2.54
N ALA A 48 0.48 1.34 3.33
CA ALA A 48 -0.80 1.99 3.09
C ALA A 48 -0.70 3.47 3.51
N PRO A 49 -0.36 4.39 2.60
CA PRO A 49 -0.44 5.82 2.87
C PRO A 49 -1.88 6.14 3.32
N GLY A 50 -2.03 6.48 4.60
CA GLY A 50 -3.34 6.60 5.24
C GLY A 50 -4.18 7.67 4.56
N ARG A 51 -5.43 7.32 4.27
CA ARG A 51 -6.52 8.30 4.05
C ARG A 51 -6.52 9.23 5.27
N PRO A 52 -6.51 10.56 5.12
CA PRO A 52 -6.49 11.46 6.27
C PRO A 52 -7.71 11.15 7.16
N ALA A 53 -7.45 10.78 8.41
CA ALA A 53 -8.48 10.65 9.42
C ALA A 53 -9.10 12.03 9.64
N SER A 54 -10.42 12.14 9.48
CA SER A 54 -11.16 13.34 9.84
C SER A 54 -10.83 13.71 11.29
N PRO A 55 -10.44 14.97 11.58
CA PRO A 55 -10.18 15.37 12.96
C PRO A 55 -11.45 15.22 13.80
N PRO A 56 -11.31 14.83 15.09
CA PRO A 56 -12.44 14.69 15.98
C PRO A 56 -13.11 16.06 16.16
N VAL A 57 -14.40 16.13 15.85
CA VAL A 57 -15.23 17.29 16.15
C VAL A 57 -15.32 17.40 17.67
N ALA A 58 -14.59 18.35 18.25
CA ALA A 58 -14.77 18.70 19.65
C ALA A 58 -16.18 19.30 19.83
N PRO A 59 -16.95 18.91 20.86
CA PRO A 59 -18.22 19.55 21.16
C PRO A 59 -17.95 20.99 21.60
N VAL A 60 -18.48 21.95 20.85
CA VAL A 60 -18.41 23.38 21.18
C VAL A 60 -19.31 23.62 22.39
N THR A 61 -18.71 23.83 23.56
CA THR A 61 -19.41 24.34 24.74
C THR A 61 -19.86 25.77 24.43
N ALA A 62 -21.16 26.05 24.56
CA ALA A 62 -21.73 27.37 24.32
C ALA A 62 -21.29 28.33 25.44
N THR A 63 -20.38 29.24 25.11
CA THR A 63 -20.08 30.42 25.94
C THR A 63 -21.15 31.49 25.69
N SER A 64 -21.66 32.08 26.78
CA SER A 64 -22.68 33.15 26.79
C SER A 64 -22.27 34.40 26.00
N PRO A 65 -23.24 35.27 25.61
CA PRO A 65 -23.09 36.22 24.48
C PRO A 65 -22.21 37.46 24.70
N ASP A 66 -21.68 37.71 25.91
CA ASP A 66 -21.17 39.04 26.28
C ASP A 66 -19.65 39.19 26.42
N ASP A 67 -18.85 38.15 26.13
CA ASP A 67 -17.38 38.21 26.25
C ASP A 67 -16.68 38.05 24.89
N LEU A 68 -16.77 39.05 24.00
CA LEU A 68 -15.94 39.11 22.78
C LEU A 68 -15.11 40.39 22.73
N GLU A 69 -13.79 40.23 22.62
CA GLU A 69 -12.85 41.33 22.35
C GLU A 69 -13.03 41.88 20.90
N PRO A 70 -12.74 43.18 20.67
CA PRO A 70 -13.15 43.93 19.48
C PRO A 70 -12.56 43.46 18.12
N ASP A 71 -11.71 42.45 18.10
CA ASP A 71 -11.03 41.92 16.92
C ASP A 71 -11.46 40.50 16.50
N GLN A 72 -12.50 39.94 17.12
CA GLN A 72 -13.03 38.62 16.75
C GLN A 72 -14.35 38.72 15.95
N VAL A 73 -14.36 38.14 14.74
CA VAL A 73 -15.57 38.01 13.89
C VAL A 73 -16.13 36.59 13.99
N ARG A 74 -17.39 36.46 14.41
CA ARG A 74 -18.12 35.19 14.43
C ARG A 74 -18.85 34.96 13.10
N ILE A 75 -18.53 33.88 12.40
CA ILE A 75 -19.37 33.38 11.30
C ILE A 75 -20.53 32.59 11.92
N VAL A 76 -21.73 33.18 11.93
CA VAL A 76 -22.96 32.50 12.32
C VAL A 76 -23.54 31.80 11.09
N MET A 77 -23.51 30.47 11.07
CA MET A 77 -24.32 29.68 10.13
C MET A 77 -25.78 29.81 10.59
N GLY A 78 -26.57 30.63 9.89
CA GLY A 78 -27.98 30.85 10.19
C GLY A 78 -28.80 29.59 9.93
N ALA A 79 -29.34 29.02 11.00
CA ALA A 79 -30.54 28.19 10.96
C ALA A 79 -31.77 29.10 11.14
N GLU A 80 -32.83 28.76 10.43
CA GLU A 80 -33.99 29.56 10.04
C GLU A 80 -34.72 30.35 11.16
N GLY A 81 -35.14 31.56 10.80
CA GLY A 81 -36.24 32.28 11.43
C GLY A 81 -37.15 32.86 10.34
N LEU A 82 -38.32 32.26 10.16
CA LEU A 82 -39.39 32.74 9.29
C LEU A 82 -40.01 34.03 9.86
N ASP A 83 -40.08 35.08 9.05
CA ASP A 83 -41.00 36.22 9.25
C ASP A 83 -41.71 36.53 7.91
N PRO A 84 -43.06 36.44 7.82
CA PRO A 84 -43.79 36.59 6.58
C PRO A 84 -44.22 38.06 6.40
N ARG A 85 -43.35 38.90 5.84
CA ARG A 85 -43.63 40.11 5.05
C ARG A 85 -42.39 40.99 4.99
N GLY A 86 -41.67 40.88 3.88
CA GLY A 86 -40.55 41.77 3.59
C GLY A 86 -39.91 41.34 2.29
N ASP A 87 -40.32 41.99 1.21
CA ASP A 87 -39.75 41.86 -0.12
C ASP A 87 -38.22 41.88 -0.09
N LEU A 88 -37.62 40.71 -0.33
CA LEU A 88 -36.40 40.61 -1.11
C LEU A 88 -36.57 39.45 -2.08
N ARG A 89 -37.05 39.79 -3.27
CA ARG A 89 -36.73 39.07 -4.50
C ARG A 89 -35.22 38.79 -4.51
N GLN A 90 -34.82 37.56 -4.24
CA GLN A 90 -33.59 37.00 -4.81
C GLN A 90 -33.97 36.03 -5.92
N PRO A 91 -34.03 36.47 -7.18
CA PRO A 91 -33.78 35.57 -8.29
C PRO A 91 -32.25 35.44 -8.39
N HIS A 92 -31.64 34.51 -7.66
CA HIS A 92 -30.27 34.06 -7.96
C HIS A 92 -30.23 33.05 -9.13
N GLN A 93 -31.29 33.01 -9.95
CA GLN A 93 -31.47 32.10 -11.08
C GLN A 93 -30.98 32.57 -12.47
N PRO A 94 -30.57 33.83 -12.77
CA PRO A 94 -30.18 34.16 -14.14
C PRO A 94 -28.81 33.58 -14.53
N ALA A 95 -27.83 33.53 -13.60
CA ALA A 95 -26.48 33.05 -13.90
C ALA A 95 -26.40 31.53 -14.11
N GLN A 96 -27.21 30.74 -13.40
CA GLN A 96 -27.26 29.29 -13.62
C GLN A 96 -27.97 28.93 -14.91
N ALA A 97 -28.96 29.72 -15.34
CA ALA A 97 -29.67 29.48 -16.59
C ALA A 97 -28.74 29.69 -17.81
N SER A 98 -27.86 30.69 -17.77
CA SER A 98 -26.87 30.92 -18.85
C SER A 98 -25.76 29.87 -18.92
N LEU A 99 -25.54 29.10 -17.85
CA LEU A 99 -24.55 28.02 -17.82
C LEU A 99 -25.10 26.69 -18.35
N ARG A 100 -26.42 26.57 -18.57
CA ARG A 100 -27.02 25.33 -19.09
C ARG A 100 -26.86 25.24 -20.59
N ILE A 101 -26.29 24.13 -21.04
CA ILE A 101 -26.23 23.80 -22.46
C ILE A 101 -27.62 23.38 -22.93
N SER A 102 -28.04 23.86 -24.10
CA SER A 102 -29.36 23.54 -24.65
C SER A 102 -29.51 22.03 -24.87
N PRO A 103 -30.55 21.38 -24.32
CA PRO A 103 -30.74 19.93 -24.46
C PRO A 103 -30.68 19.39 -25.89
N PRO A 104 -31.27 20.08 -26.92
CA PRO A 104 -31.20 19.59 -28.30
C PRO A 104 -29.78 19.46 -28.87
N LEU A 105 -28.81 20.23 -28.35
CA LEU A 105 -27.41 20.10 -28.77
C LEU A 105 -26.81 18.80 -28.21
N LEU A 106 -27.24 18.41 -27.02
CA LEU A 106 -26.72 17.25 -26.31
C LEU A 106 -27.22 15.93 -26.91
N ASP A 107 -28.38 15.91 -27.56
CA ASP A 107 -28.97 14.70 -28.16
C ASP A 107 -28.09 14.03 -29.22
N ALA A 108 -27.29 14.83 -29.94
CA ALA A 108 -26.40 14.35 -30.98
C ALA A 108 -25.10 13.71 -30.44
N VAL A 109 -24.85 13.78 -29.13
CA VAL A 109 -23.61 13.27 -28.53
C VAL A 109 -23.68 11.76 -28.32
N GLU A 110 -22.70 11.04 -28.88
CA GLU A 110 -22.62 9.59 -28.83
C GLU A 110 -21.56 9.11 -27.83
N GLU A 111 -21.93 8.12 -27.03
CA GLU A 111 -21.04 7.53 -26.03
C GLU A 111 -20.04 6.53 -26.63
N SER A 112 -18.92 6.36 -25.92
CA SER A 112 -17.93 5.32 -26.21
C SER A 112 -17.37 5.38 -27.65
N ARG A 113 -17.19 6.59 -28.17
CA ARG A 113 -16.55 6.85 -29.46
C ARG A 113 -15.18 7.46 -29.27
N VAL A 114 -14.28 7.16 -30.21
CA VAL A 114 -13.00 7.85 -30.38
C VAL A 114 -13.24 9.17 -31.11
N GLY A 115 -12.59 10.23 -30.67
CA GLY A 115 -12.73 11.58 -31.21
C GLY A 115 -14.06 12.27 -30.88
N VAL A 116 -14.15 13.54 -31.30
CA VAL A 116 -15.39 14.32 -31.34
C VAL A 116 -15.91 14.28 -32.78
N ARG A 117 -17.14 13.82 -32.99
CA ARG A 117 -17.73 13.67 -34.33
C ARG A 117 -18.28 15.00 -34.84
N ALA A 118 -18.48 15.09 -36.15
CA ALA A 118 -19.08 16.27 -36.78
C ALA A 118 -20.43 16.67 -36.16
N ALA A 119 -21.29 15.70 -35.88
CA ALA A 119 -22.59 15.91 -35.22
C ALA A 119 -22.48 16.41 -33.78
N GLU A 120 -21.35 16.15 -33.10
CA GLU A 120 -21.11 16.53 -31.71
C GLU A 120 -20.45 17.90 -31.56
N ARG A 121 -19.85 18.42 -32.65
CA ARG A 121 -19.15 19.71 -32.66
C ARG A 121 -20.01 20.86 -32.11
N PRO A 122 -21.31 20.99 -32.45
CA PRO A 122 -22.13 22.08 -31.92
C PRO A 122 -22.20 22.07 -30.38
N ALA A 123 -22.41 20.91 -29.76
CA ALA A 123 -22.41 20.78 -28.30
C ALA A 123 -21.03 21.01 -27.69
N TYR A 124 -20.00 20.46 -28.34
CA TYR A 124 -18.62 20.58 -27.92
C TYR A 124 -18.16 22.05 -27.85
N PHE A 125 -18.40 22.81 -28.92
CA PHE A 125 -18.05 24.22 -28.97
C PHE A 125 -18.97 25.10 -28.12
N ALA A 126 -20.27 24.76 -28.01
CA ALA A 126 -21.16 25.44 -27.08
C ALA A 126 -20.67 25.33 -25.62
N MET A 127 -20.16 24.17 -25.20
CA MET A 127 -19.55 24.01 -23.86
C MET A 127 -18.27 24.82 -23.71
N LEU A 128 -17.41 24.87 -24.74
CA LEU A 128 -16.18 25.67 -24.71
C LEU A 128 -16.46 27.17 -24.66
N SER A 129 -17.38 27.68 -25.48
CA SER A 129 -17.75 29.10 -25.51
C SER A 129 -18.47 29.50 -24.23
N THR A 130 -19.43 28.70 -23.77
CA THR A 130 -20.11 28.94 -22.48
C THR A 130 -19.12 28.93 -21.32
N ALA A 131 -18.17 27.99 -21.28
CA ALA A 131 -17.14 27.96 -20.24
C ALA A 131 -16.18 29.16 -20.31
N ARG A 132 -15.83 29.62 -21.52
CA ARG A 132 -14.94 30.78 -21.75
C ARG A 132 -15.61 32.08 -21.30
N ASP A 133 -16.89 32.24 -21.62
CA ASP A 133 -17.62 33.48 -21.42
C ASP A 133 -18.20 33.57 -19.99
N ALA A 134 -18.31 32.45 -19.30
CA ALA A 134 -18.72 32.39 -17.91
C ALA A 134 -17.66 32.91 -16.93
N SER A 135 -18.11 33.55 -15.85
CA SER A 135 -17.19 33.95 -14.78
C SER A 135 -16.65 32.72 -14.02
N PRO A 136 -15.37 32.71 -13.59
CA PRO A 136 -14.83 31.60 -12.81
C PRO A 136 -15.60 31.33 -11.51
N ARG A 137 -16.20 32.37 -10.93
CA ARG A 137 -17.02 32.28 -9.72
C ARG A 137 -18.31 31.51 -9.99
N ASP A 138 -19.00 31.83 -11.09
CA ASP A 138 -20.29 31.20 -11.42
C ASP A 138 -20.11 29.74 -11.81
N LEU A 139 -19.08 29.42 -12.61
CA LEU A 139 -18.72 28.02 -12.91
C LEU A 139 -18.40 27.24 -11.65
N THR A 140 -17.63 27.82 -10.72
CA THR A 140 -17.30 27.16 -9.45
C THR A 140 -18.52 26.97 -8.55
N ALA A 141 -19.45 27.92 -8.55
CA ALA A 141 -20.69 27.84 -7.77
C ALA A 141 -21.68 26.82 -8.35
N ALA A 142 -21.73 26.68 -9.68
CA ALA A 142 -22.56 25.69 -10.37
C ALA A 142 -21.95 24.28 -10.35
N ALA A 143 -20.65 24.14 -10.10
CA ALA A 143 -19.94 22.87 -10.15
C ALA A 143 -20.36 21.92 -9.03
N ARG A 144 -20.86 20.74 -9.42
CA ARG A 144 -21.18 19.65 -8.51
C ARG A 144 -19.92 18.99 -7.96
N ARG A 145 -19.95 18.69 -6.65
CA ARG A 145 -18.84 18.05 -5.91
C ARG A 145 -19.15 16.62 -5.47
N ASP A 146 -20.42 16.25 -5.60
CA ASP A 146 -21.04 15.02 -5.13
C ASP A 146 -21.21 13.99 -6.25
N LEU A 147 -20.58 14.20 -7.41
CA LEU A 147 -20.70 13.33 -8.57
C LEU A 147 -19.45 12.44 -8.69
N PRO A 148 -19.54 11.13 -8.35
CA PRO A 148 -18.40 10.24 -8.37
C PRO A 148 -18.03 9.82 -9.79
N PHE A 149 -16.79 9.36 -9.98
CA PHE A 149 -16.25 8.85 -11.25
C PHE A 149 -17.16 7.79 -11.86
N LEU A 150 -17.66 6.87 -11.02
CA LEU A 150 -18.48 5.74 -11.48
C LEU A 150 -19.83 6.19 -12.06
N SER A 151 -20.44 7.26 -11.54
CA SER A 151 -21.69 7.79 -12.10
C SER A 151 -21.48 8.35 -13.50
N LEU A 152 -20.40 9.10 -13.71
CA LEU A 152 -20.03 9.62 -15.04
C LEU A 152 -19.73 8.51 -16.05
N MET A 153 -19.31 7.33 -15.57
CA MET A 153 -18.98 6.19 -16.42
C MET A 153 -20.18 5.29 -16.70
N ASN A 154 -21.06 5.08 -15.72
CA ASN A 154 -22.20 4.18 -15.84
C ASN A 154 -23.41 4.86 -16.46
N ASP A 155 -23.67 6.11 -16.06
CA ASP A 155 -24.87 6.88 -16.41
C ASP A 155 -24.50 8.19 -17.13
N PRO A 156 -23.68 8.15 -18.21
CA PRO A 156 -23.14 9.37 -18.83
C PRO A 156 -24.23 10.25 -19.46
N ALA A 157 -25.31 9.65 -19.97
CA ALA A 157 -26.41 10.41 -20.58
C ALA A 157 -27.14 11.30 -19.57
N GLU A 158 -27.24 10.87 -18.30
CA GLU A 158 -27.94 11.62 -17.24
C GLU A 158 -27.15 12.87 -16.80
N HIS A 159 -25.82 12.79 -16.87
CA HIS A 159 -24.92 13.84 -16.35
C HIS A 159 -24.33 14.75 -17.44
N ARG A 160 -24.72 14.54 -18.70
CA ARG A 160 -24.20 15.31 -19.84
C ARG A 160 -24.56 16.79 -19.71
N GLY A 161 -23.55 17.65 -19.84
CA GLY A 161 -23.71 19.10 -19.71
C GLY A 161 -23.79 19.59 -18.26
N GLU A 162 -23.66 18.72 -17.26
CA GLU A 162 -23.48 19.16 -15.86
C GLU A 162 -22.06 19.70 -15.66
N VAL A 163 -21.94 20.78 -14.88
CA VAL A 163 -20.63 21.27 -14.45
C VAL A 163 -20.19 20.46 -13.23
N VAL A 164 -19.00 19.87 -13.31
CA VAL A 164 -18.40 19.06 -12.26
C VAL A 164 -17.14 19.71 -11.72
N TRP A 165 -16.94 19.60 -10.41
CA TRP A 165 -15.73 20.04 -9.72
C TRP A 165 -14.75 18.89 -9.61
N ILE A 166 -13.62 18.99 -10.31
CA ILE A 166 -12.60 17.95 -10.31
C ILE A 166 -11.26 18.50 -9.84
N GLU A 167 -10.60 17.75 -8.96
CA GLU A 167 -9.25 18.01 -8.49
C GLU A 167 -8.42 16.73 -8.62
N GLY A 168 -7.20 16.86 -9.16
CA GLY A 168 -6.32 15.71 -9.35
C GLY A 168 -4.94 16.11 -9.88
N GLU A 169 -4.14 15.11 -10.21
CA GLU A 169 -2.80 15.27 -10.78
C GLU A 169 -2.85 15.14 -12.31
N LEU A 170 -2.45 16.19 -13.03
CA LEU A 170 -2.24 16.15 -14.46
C LEU A 170 -0.94 15.42 -14.75
N ARG A 171 -1.04 14.39 -15.58
CA ARG A 171 0.10 13.55 -15.99
C ARG A 171 0.57 13.81 -17.42
N ARG A 172 -0.28 14.41 -18.24
CA ARG A 172 -0.01 14.75 -19.65
C ARG A 172 -0.83 15.96 -20.03
N VAL A 173 -0.24 16.89 -20.77
CA VAL A 173 -0.90 18.06 -21.32
C VAL A 173 -0.39 18.28 -22.73
N GLU A 174 -1.28 18.24 -23.73
CA GLU A 174 -0.90 18.38 -25.13
C GLU A 174 -1.78 19.40 -25.85
N PRO A 175 -1.22 20.16 -26.81
CA PRO A 175 -2.02 20.99 -27.68
C PRO A 175 -2.89 20.12 -28.58
N LEU A 176 -4.11 20.57 -28.81
CA LEU A 176 -5.10 19.96 -29.69
C LEU A 176 -5.60 21.02 -30.67
N GLU A 177 -5.66 20.70 -31.96
CA GLU A 177 -6.29 21.58 -32.94
C GLU A 177 -7.81 21.54 -32.80
N ALA A 178 -8.45 22.70 -32.73
CA ALA A 178 -9.91 22.79 -32.65
C ALA A 178 -10.59 22.38 -33.98
N GLY A 179 -9.91 22.61 -35.10
CA GLY A 179 -10.50 22.52 -36.44
C GLY A 179 -11.57 23.61 -36.68
N PRO A 180 -12.33 23.52 -37.79
CA PRO A 180 -13.25 24.58 -38.20
C PRO A 180 -14.38 24.87 -37.20
N ASN A 181 -14.49 26.10 -36.71
CA ASN A 181 -15.56 26.52 -35.80
C ASN A 181 -15.83 28.01 -35.97
N ASP A 182 -17.03 28.43 -35.62
CA ASP A 182 -17.47 29.82 -35.71
C ASP A 182 -17.14 30.62 -34.43
N ASP A 183 -16.65 29.94 -33.39
CA ASP A 183 -16.40 30.49 -32.04
C ASP A 183 -14.97 31.04 -31.83
N GLY A 184 -14.12 30.95 -32.86
CA GLY A 184 -12.76 31.49 -32.87
C GLY A 184 -11.73 30.68 -32.06
N PHE A 185 -11.97 29.39 -31.85
CA PHE A 185 -10.99 28.50 -31.22
C PHE A 185 -10.00 27.98 -32.27
N ASP A 186 -8.73 28.36 -32.18
CA ASP A 186 -7.69 27.77 -33.06
C ASP A 186 -7.00 26.59 -32.36
N ARG A 187 -6.63 26.79 -31.09
CA ARG A 187 -5.88 25.85 -30.28
C ARG A 187 -6.60 25.57 -28.97
N LEU A 188 -6.75 24.29 -28.67
CA LEU A 188 -7.23 23.76 -27.40
C LEU A 188 -6.08 23.01 -26.74
N TYR A 189 -6.29 22.58 -25.50
CA TYR A 189 -5.32 21.75 -24.79
C TYR A 189 -6.05 20.59 -24.14
N GLU A 190 -5.55 19.38 -24.39
CA GLU A 190 -6.01 18.21 -23.68
C GLU A 190 -5.09 17.87 -22.51
N GLY A 191 -5.70 17.54 -21.38
CA GLY A 191 -5.04 17.11 -20.16
C GLY A 191 -5.55 15.75 -19.72
N TRP A 192 -4.64 14.89 -19.28
CA TRP A 192 -4.98 13.59 -18.68
C TRP A 192 -4.79 13.70 -17.16
N LEU A 193 -5.91 13.76 -16.46
CA LEU A 193 -5.98 14.01 -15.01
C LEU A 193 -6.30 12.71 -14.26
N PHE A 194 -5.57 12.46 -13.18
CA PHE A 194 -5.81 11.32 -12.29
C PHE A 194 -6.26 11.84 -10.93
N THR A 195 -7.38 11.33 -10.44
CA THR A 195 -7.91 11.70 -9.12
C THR A 195 -7.66 10.59 -8.11
N ASP A 196 -7.65 10.94 -6.83
CA ASP A 196 -7.49 9.95 -5.76
C ASP A 196 -8.64 8.93 -5.73
N GLU A 197 -9.84 9.35 -6.17
CA GLU A 197 -11.03 8.51 -6.25
C GLU A 197 -10.97 7.50 -7.40
N ALA A 198 -10.63 7.95 -8.62
CA ALA A 198 -10.57 7.09 -9.81
C ALA A 198 -9.33 6.17 -9.80
N GLY A 199 -8.34 6.51 -8.96
CA GLY A 199 -7.08 5.79 -8.80
C GLY A 199 -6.07 6.12 -9.91
N ARG A 200 -4.95 5.38 -9.92
CA ARG A 200 -3.81 5.64 -10.82
C ARG A 200 -4.00 5.13 -12.25
N THR A 201 -5.07 4.38 -12.51
CA THR A 201 -5.30 3.69 -13.78
C THR A 201 -6.38 4.35 -14.63
N ASN A 202 -7.32 5.04 -14.00
CA ASN A 202 -8.48 5.60 -14.68
C ASN A 202 -8.38 7.13 -14.74
N PRO A 203 -8.04 7.70 -15.90
CA PRO A 203 -7.94 9.14 -16.05
C PRO A 203 -9.30 9.79 -16.35
N TYR A 204 -9.35 11.10 -16.13
CA TYR A 204 -10.27 12.02 -16.79
C TYR A 204 -9.53 12.67 -17.96
N ARG A 205 -10.19 12.77 -19.11
CA ARG A 205 -9.70 13.56 -20.25
C ARG A 205 -10.32 14.93 -20.18
N ILE A 206 -9.52 15.96 -19.94
CA ILE A 206 -10.00 17.33 -19.78
C ILE A 206 -9.55 18.13 -20.99
N VAL A 207 -10.46 18.81 -21.66
CA VAL A 207 -10.12 19.75 -22.73
C VAL A 207 -10.42 21.17 -22.28
N VAL A 208 -9.44 22.05 -22.43
CA VAL A 208 -9.53 23.46 -22.06
C VAL A 208 -9.21 24.36 -23.24
N SER A 209 -9.86 25.52 -23.31
CA SER A 209 -9.56 26.53 -24.32
C SER A 209 -8.29 27.32 -24.01
N GLU A 210 -7.88 27.41 -22.74
CA GLU A 210 -6.69 28.14 -22.36
C GLU A 210 -5.94 27.50 -21.17
N LEU A 211 -4.61 27.58 -21.22
CA LEU A 211 -3.74 27.21 -20.11
C LEU A 211 -3.38 28.43 -19.27
N PRO A 212 -3.16 28.27 -17.95
CA PRO A 212 -2.50 29.30 -17.16
C PRO A 212 -1.12 29.67 -17.75
N PRO A 213 -0.70 30.94 -17.67
CA PRO A 213 0.62 31.37 -18.12
C PRO A 213 1.72 30.52 -17.49
N GLY A 214 2.65 30.02 -18.32
CA GLY A 214 3.78 29.20 -17.86
C GLY A 214 3.40 27.80 -17.37
N PHE A 215 2.21 27.29 -17.67
CA PHE A 215 1.84 25.92 -17.31
C PHE A 215 2.64 24.90 -18.16
N PRO A 216 3.24 23.86 -17.54
CA PRO A 216 4.03 22.87 -18.27
C PRO A 216 3.17 22.05 -19.23
N GLN A 217 3.73 21.71 -20.39
CA GLN A 217 3.13 20.88 -21.42
C GLN A 217 4.05 19.71 -21.76
N GLY A 218 3.48 18.62 -22.25
CA GLY A 218 4.19 17.42 -22.66
C GLY A 218 3.51 16.13 -22.20
N THR A 219 4.15 15.02 -22.54
CA THR A 219 3.72 13.66 -22.20
C THR A 219 3.93 13.29 -20.73
N GLU A 220 4.77 14.05 -20.02
CA GLU A 220 5.07 13.87 -18.60
C GLU A 220 4.94 15.22 -17.87
N VAL A 221 3.75 15.46 -17.32
CA VAL A 221 3.44 16.57 -16.43
C VAL A 221 3.19 15.99 -15.03
N ARG A 222 3.46 16.74 -13.96
CA ARG A 222 3.14 16.32 -12.58
C ARG A 222 2.63 17.50 -11.78
N GLU A 223 1.44 17.96 -12.16
CA GLU A 223 0.86 19.16 -11.59
C GLU A 223 -0.51 18.88 -11.00
N ARG A 224 -0.70 19.20 -9.72
CA ARG A 224 -2.03 19.13 -9.12
C ARG A 224 -2.85 20.34 -9.56
N ILE A 225 -4.01 20.10 -10.14
CA ILE A 225 -4.93 21.13 -10.59
C ILE A 225 -6.33 20.88 -10.07
N ARG A 226 -7.12 21.95 -10.08
CA ARG A 226 -8.57 21.92 -9.87
C ARG A 226 -9.26 22.66 -11.00
N ILE A 227 -10.42 22.18 -11.41
CA ILE A 227 -11.18 22.80 -12.49
C ILE A 227 -12.69 22.52 -12.34
N PRO A 228 -13.55 23.54 -12.46
CA PRO A 228 -14.94 23.35 -12.82
C PRO A 228 -15.05 23.13 -14.34
N ALA A 229 -15.60 21.99 -14.76
CA ALA A 229 -15.70 21.63 -16.17
C ALA A 229 -17.03 20.93 -16.48
N TYR A 230 -17.55 21.12 -17.68
CA TYR A 230 -18.73 20.39 -18.17
C TYR A 230 -18.38 18.93 -18.44
N PHE A 231 -19.21 18.00 -17.99
CA PHE A 231 -19.13 16.63 -18.46
C PHE A 231 -19.71 16.52 -19.88
N PHE A 232 -18.92 16.02 -20.82
CA PHE A 232 -19.31 15.94 -22.22
C PHE A 232 -19.80 14.54 -22.60
N LYS A 233 -18.96 13.53 -22.41
CA LYS A 233 -19.28 12.13 -22.74
C LYS A 233 -18.28 11.16 -22.13
N ARG A 234 -18.60 9.87 -22.16
CA ARG A 234 -17.65 8.77 -21.97
C ARG A 234 -16.86 8.57 -23.26
N TYR A 235 -15.57 8.93 -23.21
CA TYR A 235 -14.67 8.92 -24.35
C TYR A 235 -13.87 7.64 -24.42
N THR A 236 -13.77 7.03 -25.61
CA THR A 236 -12.93 5.84 -25.84
C THR A 236 -11.57 6.25 -26.40
N TYR A 237 -10.51 5.64 -25.86
CA TYR A 237 -9.14 5.84 -26.29
C TYR A 237 -8.39 4.51 -26.40
N ALA A 238 -7.37 4.47 -27.25
CA ALA A 238 -6.54 3.29 -27.43
C ALA A 238 -5.26 3.41 -26.60
N THR A 239 -4.85 2.31 -25.99
CA THR A 239 -3.54 2.12 -25.35
C THR A 239 -2.85 0.91 -25.99
N ALA A 240 -1.60 0.65 -25.61
CA ALA A 240 -0.90 -0.57 -26.00
C ALA A 240 -1.62 -1.86 -25.56
N HIS A 241 -2.54 -1.78 -24.58
CA HIS A 241 -3.25 -2.92 -24.00
C HIS A 241 -4.71 -3.00 -24.41
N GLY A 242 -5.13 -2.21 -25.41
CA GLY A 242 -6.48 -2.26 -25.98
C GLY A 242 -7.24 -0.93 -25.86
N GLN A 243 -8.56 -1.00 -25.95
CA GLN A 243 -9.43 0.16 -25.82
C GLN A 243 -9.85 0.36 -24.37
N HIS A 244 -9.71 1.59 -23.89
CA HIS A 244 -10.14 2.03 -22.59
C HIS A 244 -11.12 3.19 -22.74
N SER A 245 -11.86 3.49 -21.68
CA SER A 245 -12.78 4.63 -21.66
C SER A 245 -12.49 5.53 -20.47
N ALA A 246 -12.73 6.83 -20.64
CA ALA A 246 -12.53 7.85 -19.64
C ALA A 246 -13.65 8.91 -19.73
N PRO A 247 -14.06 9.54 -18.62
CA PRO A 247 -14.91 10.72 -18.67
C PRO A 247 -14.18 11.83 -19.42
N MET A 248 -14.86 12.47 -20.38
CA MET A 248 -14.36 13.65 -21.07
C MET A 248 -15.02 14.90 -20.51
N LEU A 249 -14.20 15.84 -20.08
CA LEU A 249 -14.60 17.10 -19.48
C LEU A 249 -14.17 18.27 -20.35
N ILE A 250 -14.97 19.32 -20.38
CA ILE A 250 -14.72 20.54 -21.16
C ILE A 250 -14.76 21.74 -20.23
N GLY A 251 -13.70 22.53 -20.20
CA GLY A 251 -13.64 23.75 -19.41
C GLY A 251 -12.93 24.88 -20.13
N HIS A 252 -12.79 26.01 -19.46
CA HIS A 252 -12.04 27.14 -20.01
C HIS A 252 -10.57 27.12 -19.59
N ARG A 253 -10.31 27.06 -18.28
CA ARG A 253 -8.96 27.10 -17.71
C ARG A 253 -8.93 26.40 -16.36
N TRP A 254 -7.93 25.55 -16.12
CA TRP A 254 -7.70 24.96 -14.79
C TRP A 254 -6.86 25.87 -13.89
N THR A 255 -7.00 25.69 -12.58
CA THR A 255 -6.19 26.38 -11.58
C THR A 255 -5.19 25.42 -10.97
N ARG A 256 -3.90 25.81 -10.92
CA ARG A 256 -2.88 25.05 -10.20
C ARG A 256 -3.23 25.05 -8.71
N VAL A 257 -3.34 23.87 -8.12
CA VAL A 257 -3.39 23.74 -6.66
C VAL A 257 -1.95 23.81 -6.21
N VAL A 258 -1.55 24.99 -5.74
CA VAL A 258 -0.29 25.11 -4.99
C VAL A 258 -0.55 24.38 -3.67
N GLY A 259 -0.33 23.08 -3.66
CA GLY A 259 -0.16 22.37 -2.42
C GLY A 259 0.95 23.10 -1.68
N ARG A 260 0.69 23.52 -0.44
CA ARG A 260 1.76 23.58 0.55
C ARG A 260 2.53 22.29 0.31
N ARG A 261 3.79 22.38 -0.13
CA ARG A 261 4.65 21.19 -0.16
C ARG A 261 4.42 20.59 1.21
N GLU A 262 3.67 19.48 1.28
CA GLU A 262 3.97 18.52 2.31
C GLU A 262 5.45 18.36 2.07
N THR A 263 6.24 18.91 2.99
CA THR A 263 7.64 18.59 3.09
C THR A 263 7.60 17.10 2.98
N THR A 264 7.96 16.57 1.79
CA THR A 264 8.44 15.21 1.67
C THR A 264 9.34 15.12 2.89
N PRO A 265 9.04 14.30 3.91
CA PRO A 265 9.96 14.12 4.99
C PRO A 265 11.25 13.73 4.28
N GLY A 266 12.19 14.68 4.19
CA GLY A 266 13.22 14.66 3.15
C GLY A 266 13.93 13.33 3.30
N PRO A 267 14.06 12.54 2.21
CA PRO A 267 14.07 11.08 2.20
C PRO A 267 14.37 10.57 3.61
N GLY A 268 13.30 10.49 4.41
CA GLY A 268 13.38 9.91 5.73
C GLY A 268 13.65 8.47 5.43
N SER A 269 14.93 8.13 5.27
CA SER A 269 15.43 6.79 5.02
C SER A 269 14.58 5.91 5.91
N PRO A 270 13.81 4.94 5.38
CA PRO A 270 13.14 3.99 6.24
C PRO A 270 14.25 3.52 7.18
N GLY A 271 14.12 3.89 8.46
CA GLY A 271 15.27 3.92 9.35
C GLY A 271 15.97 2.60 9.17
N TRP A 272 17.28 2.61 8.91
CA TRP A 272 18.06 1.38 8.92
C TRP A 272 17.94 0.67 10.30
N TRP A 273 17.33 1.33 11.28
CA TRP A 273 17.03 0.90 12.63
C TRP A 273 16.31 -0.46 12.75
N PRO A 274 15.15 -0.75 12.11
CA PRO A 274 14.59 -2.10 12.05
C PRO A 274 15.56 -3.16 11.50
N PHE A 275 16.35 -2.82 10.46
CA PHE A 275 17.37 -3.73 9.93
C PHE A 275 18.56 -3.91 10.88
N ALA A 276 18.97 -2.87 11.60
CA ALA A 276 20.02 -2.94 12.62
C ALA A 276 19.60 -3.76 13.82
N ILE A 277 18.35 -3.65 14.30
CA ILE A 277 17.84 -4.52 15.36
C ILE A 277 17.89 -5.99 14.91
N PHE A 278 17.49 -6.26 13.65
CA PHE A 278 17.53 -7.62 13.11
C PHE A 278 18.96 -8.15 12.94
N LEU A 279 19.91 -7.32 12.48
CA LEU A 279 21.32 -7.67 12.33
C LEU A 279 22.02 -7.86 13.68
N ILE A 280 21.70 -7.03 14.68
CA ILE A 280 22.22 -7.17 16.05
C ILE A 280 21.67 -8.45 16.67
N ALA A 281 20.38 -8.75 16.50
CA ALA A 281 19.77 -9.99 16.99
C ALA A 281 20.39 -11.23 16.31
N ALA A 282 20.54 -11.20 14.98
CA ALA A 282 21.16 -12.29 14.21
C ALA A 282 22.64 -12.49 14.59
N GLY A 283 23.40 -11.40 14.73
CA GLY A 283 24.80 -11.43 15.18
C GLY A 283 24.94 -11.96 16.60
N TRP A 284 24.04 -11.58 17.51
CA TRP A 284 24.02 -12.09 18.88
C TRP A 284 23.68 -13.58 18.95
N ILE A 285 22.69 -14.04 18.19
CA ILE A 285 22.35 -15.47 18.07
C ILE A 285 23.52 -16.26 17.48
N GLY A 286 24.14 -15.76 16.41
CA GLY A 286 25.33 -16.35 15.80
C GLY A 286 26.49 -16.49 16.78
N LEU A 287 26.73 -15.47 17.61
CA LEU A 287 27.76 -15.50 18.65
C LEU A 287 27.48 -16.56 19.73
N GLN A 288 26.20 -16.75 20.11
CA GLN A 288 25.82 -17.81 21.06
C GLN A 288 26.05 -19.20 20.47
N ILE A 289 25.70 -19.41 19.19
CA ILE A 289 25.94 -20.68 18.49
C ILE A 289 27.44 -20.97 18.39
N ALA A 290 28.25 -19.96 18.02
CA ALA A 290 29.70 -20.09 17.93
C ALA A 290 30.33 -20.44 19.29
N ARG A 291 29.96 -19.72 20.36
CA ARG A 291 30.42 -20.02 21.73
C ARG A 291 30.03 -21.44 22.18
N PHE A 292 28.83 -21.89 21.80
CA PHE A 292 28.38 -23.25 22.10
C PHE A 292 29.21 -24.31 21.36
N ARG A 293 29.58 -24.07 20.10
CA ARG A 293 30.46 -24.97 19.32
C ARG A 293 31.90 -24.98 19.82
N LEU A 294 32.47 -23.82 20.15
CA LEU A 294 33.82 -23.69 20.72
C LEU A 294 33.93 -24.32 22.13
N ALA A 295 32.89 -24.22 22.96
CA ALA A 295 32.84 -24.89 24.25
C ALA A 295 32.78 -26.42 24.13
N ARG A 296 32.20 -26.94 23.04
CA ARG A 296 32.15 -28.38 22.75
C ARG A 296 33.50 -28.93 22.27
N SER A 297 34.26 -28.13 21.51
CA SER A 297 35.62 -28.47 21.04
C SER A 297 36.64 -28.58 22.19
N ARG A 298 36.57 -27.71 23.20
CA ARG A 298 37.48 -27.74 24.36
C ARG A 298 37.24 -28.90 25.34
N SER A 299 36.16 -29.66 25.17
CA SER A 299 35.89 -30.84 26.02
C SER A 299 36.64 -32.10 25.56
N LEU A 300 37.30 -32.09 24.40
CA LEU A 300 38.00 -33.25 23.84
C LEU A 300 39.53 -33.14 23.89
N SER A 301 40.08 -32.09 24.49
CA SER A 301 41.52 -31.88 24.61
C SER A 301 41.89 -31.50 26.05
N LYS A 302 41.73 -32.46 26.96
CA LYS A 302 42.49 -32.45 28.21
C LYS A 302 43.61 -33.49 28.05
N PRO A 303 44.89 -33.09 27.88
CA PRO A 303 45.99 -34.03 27.95
C PRO A 303 46.04 -34.60 29.37
N SER A 304 46.01 -35.92 29.45
CA SER A 304 46.20 -36.69 30.68
C SER A 304 47.58 -36.37 31.26
N SER A 305 47.60 -35.76 32.44
CA SER A 305 48.79 -35.69 33.29
C SER A 305 49.22 -37.12 33.68
N PRO A 306 50.53 -37.43 33.75
CA PRO A 306 51.00 -38.76 34.10
C PRO A 306 50.77 -39.03 35.58
N SER A 307 50.07 -40.14 35.88
CA SER A 307 49.91 -40.65 37.25
C SER A 307 51.22 -41.31 37.73
N PRO A 308 51.58 -41.19 39.01
CA PRO A 308 52.71 -41.91 39.59
C PRO A 308 52.36 -43.38 39.85
N ASP A 309 53.40 -44.21 39.79
CA ASP A 309 53.41 -45.67 40.01
C ASP A 309 52.50 -46.17 41.13
N LEU A 310 51.68 -47.17 40.78
CA LEU A 310 51.17 -48.17 41.71
C LEU A 310 51.21 -49.53 41.01
N SER A 311 52.25 -50.28 41.32
CA SER A 311 52.50 -51.66 40.94
C SER A 311 51.42 -52.61 41.50
N LEU A 312 50.70 -53.30 40.62
CA LEU A 312 50.00 -54.55 40.96
C LEU A 312 50.11 -55.53 39.77
N SER A 313 50.93 -56.55 40.02
CA SER A 313 50.90 -57.97 39.62
C SER A 313 50.44 -58.41 38.21
N PRO A 314 51.20 -59.32 37.56
CA PRO A 314 50.95 -59.77 36.19
C PRO A 314 50.08 -61.04 36.18
N SER A 315 48.85 -60.95 35.69
CA SER A 315 48.07 -62.15 35.32
C SER A 315 46.74 -61.79 34.67
N PHE A 316 46.78 -61.35 33.41
CA PHE A 316 45.83 -61.77 32.37
C PHE A 316 46.38 -61.29 31.02
N VAL A 317 47.20 -62.14 30.38
CA VAL A 317 47.51 -61.99 28.96
C VAL A 317 46.33 -62.60 28.22
N GLU A 318 45.33 -61.78 27.91
CA GLU A 318 44.29 -62.14 26.96
C GLU A 318 44.88 -61.89 25.57
N PRO A 319 45.08 -62.92 24.73
CA PRO A 319 45.63 -62.70 23.40
C PRO A 319 44.66 -61.83 22.61
N SER A 320 45.12 -60.68 22.13
CA SER A 320 44.36 -59.83 21.22
C SER A 320 44.15 -60.61 19.91
N ILE A 321 43.02 -61.29 19.80
CA ILE A 321 42.58 -61.89 18.53
C ILE A 321 42.34 -60.74 17.56
N ASP A 322 43.05 -60.75 16.43
CA ASP A 322 42.90 -59.75 15.38
C ASP A 322 41.44 -59.81 14.85
N PRO A 323 40.68 -58.70 14.89
CA PRO A 323 39.28 -58.66 14.45
C PRO A 323 39.07 -59.19 13.03
N ARG A 324 40.08 -59.14 12.16
CA ARG A 324 39.98 -59.67 10.79
C ARG A 324 39.98 -61.18 10.74
N GLU A 325 40.73 -61.84 11.61
CA GLU A 325 40.79 -63.30 11.68
C GLU A 325 39.47 -63.89 12.22
N PHE A 326 38.87 -63.20 13.20
CA PHE A 326 37.55 -63.54 13.72
C PHE A 326 36.44 -63.38 12.67
N LEU A 327 36.45 -62.28 11.91
CA LEU A 327 35.48 -62.06 10.82
C LEU A 327 35.67 -63.05 9.66
N GLY A 328 36.92 -63.44 9.36
CA GLY A 328 37.20 -64.49 8.38
C GLY A 328 36.57 -65.82 8.77
N LYS A 329 36.73 -66.25 10.04
CA LYS A 329 36.13 -67.49 10.55
C LYS A 329 34.60 -67.47 10.57
N LEU A 330 33.98 -66.31 10.77
CA LEU A 330 32.52 -66.18 10.67
C LEU A 330 32.02 -66.30 9.22
N ALA A 331 32.72 -65.71 8.25
CA ALA A 331 32.34 -65.80 6.84
C ALA A 331 32.56 -67.21 6.24
N GLU A 332 33.51 -67.97 6.77
CA GLU A 332 33.76 -69.36 6.36
C GLU A 332 32.71 -70.32 6.94
N ASN A 333 32.30 -70.12 8.21
CA ASN A 333 31.22 -70.90 8.84
C ASN A 333 29.84 -70.67 8.20
N ASP A 334 29.52 -69.46 7.74
CA ASP A 334 28.24 -69.17 7.06
C ASP A 334 28.15 -69.85 5.67
N ASN A 335 29.29 -70.12 5.02
CA ASN A 335 29.33 -70.82 3.74
C ASN A 335 29.22 -72.36 3.87
N GLU A 336 29.59 -72.94 5.01
CA GLU A 336 29.39 -74.37 5.29
C GLU A 336 27.94 -74.70 5.67
N ALA A 337 27.22 -73.76 6.30
CA ALA A 337 25.82 -73.93 6.69
C ALA A 337 24.85 -74.07 5.49
N CYS A 338 25.24 -73.58 4.31
CA CYS A 338 24.41 -73.63 3.10
C CYS A 338 24.59 -74.92 2.26
N ARG A 339 25.39 -75.89 2.71
CA ARG A 339 25.79 -77.07 1.90
C ARG A 339 25.28 -78.45 2.37
N GLN A 340 24.30 -78.55 3.26
CA GLN A 340 23.63 -79.83 3.54
C GLN A 340 22.11 -79.80 3.28
N PRO A 341 21.56 -80.68 2.42
CA PRO A 341 20.16 -80.65 2.01
C PRO A 341 19.24 -81.51 2.90
N ALA A 342 17.99 -81.06 2.99
CA ALA A 342 16.73 -81.82 3.10
C ALA A 342 16.68 -83.06 4.02
N LYS A 343 15.85 -83.00 5.08
CA LYS A 343 15.01 -84.13 5.50
C LYS A 343 13.86 -83.71 6.45
N ILE A 344 12.65 -84.04 6.00
CA ILE A 344 11.51 -84.64 6.74
C ILE A 344 10.65 -83.67 7.57
N GLU A 345 9.41 -83.36 7.16
CA GLU A 345 8.14 -84.15 7.16
C GLU A 345 7.42 -84.09 8.51
N ARG A 346 6.09 -83.84 8.45
CA ARG A 346 5.05 -84.16 9.46
C ARG A 346 5.11 -83.28 10.74
N ASP A 347 4.04 -82.66 11.22
CA ASP A 347 2.67 -83.15 11.49
C ASP A 347 1.71 -81.94 11.67
N ILE A 348 0.48 -81.97 11.12
CA ILE A 348 -0.83 -82.14 11.83
C ILE A 348 -1.18 -80.91 12.70
N ALA A 349 -2.02 -79.99 12.20
CA ALA A 349 -3.48 -79.98 12.32
C ALA A 349 -3.99 -79.76 13.76
N GLU A 350 -4.54 -78.57 13.99
CA GLU A 350 -5.79 -78.32 14.72
C GLU A 350 -6.36 -76.95 14.32
#